data_AF-A0A2G2G7K6-F1
#
_entry.id   AF-A0A2G2G7K6-F1
#
_cell.length_a   1.000
_cell.length_b   1.000
_cell.length_c   1.000
_cell.angle_alpha   90.00
_cell.angle_beta   90.00
_cell.angle_gamma   90.00
#
_symmetry.space_group_name_H-M   'P 1'
#
loop_
_entity.id
_entity.type
_entity.pdbx_description
1 polymer ?
#
loop_
_entity_poly.entity_id
_entity_poly.type
_entity_poly.pdbx_seq_one_letter_code
_entity_poly.pdbx_strand_id
1 'polypeptide(L)'
;MYKNIIFLIITLIFFSGCLNKRGISATYYNDCTEYYDARGYYHKTCDENLIEFSDVKEGSKKAYKATVDYITFSEEVKKEPVRKVVW
;
A
#
# COMPACT_ATOMS: atom_id res chain seq x y z
N MET A 1 -19.83 -35.68 11.83
CA MET A 1 -18.65 -35.74 12.73
C MET A 1 -17.36 -36.05 11.96
N TYR A 2 -17.12 -37.25 11.42
CA TYR A 2 -15.82 -37.68 10.85
C TYR A 2 -15.14 -36.66 9.90
N LYS A 3 -15.94 -35.93 9.12
CA LYS A 3 -15.50 -34.95 8.12
C LYS A 3 -14.61 -33.83 8.67
N ASN A 4 -14.69 -33.52 9.97
CA ASN A 4 -13.80 -32.55 10.64
C ASN A 4 -12.31 -32.98 10.59
N ILE A 5 -12.01 -34.27 10.41
CA ILE A 5 -10.64 -34.82 10.47
C ILE A 5 -9.90 -34.79 9.13
N ILE A 6 -10.55 -35.12 8.00
CA ILE A 6 -9.89 -35.11 6.67
C ILE A 6 -9.39 -33.70 6.32
N PHE A 7 -10.19 -32.68 6.68
CA PHE A 7 -9.86 -31.27 6.48
C PHE A 7 -8.57 -30.86 7.24
N LEU A 8 -8.32 -31.50 8.40
CA LEU A 8 -7.16 -31.34 9.28
C LEU A 8 -5.89 -32.05 8.74
N ILE A 9 -5.98 -32.79 7.63
CA ILE A 9 -4.85 -33.55 7.05
C ILE A 9 -4.32 -32.91 5.76
N ILE A 10 -5.13 -32.08 5.10
CA ILE A 10 -4.71 -31.23 3.96
C ILE A 10 -3.97 -29.96 4.43
N THR A 11 -4.00 -29.63 5.73
CA THR A 11 -3.73 -28.27 6.22
C THR A 11 -2.31 -27.68 6.03
N LEU A 12 -1.19 -28.17 6.59
CA LEU A 12 -0.60 -29.52 6.58
C LEU A 12 -0.06 -29.98 5.20
N ILE A 13 -0.59 -29.46 4.09
CA ILE A 13 0.00 -29.50 2.73
C ILE A 13 -0.03 -28.10 2.08
N PHE A 14 -1.06 -27.29 2.38
CA PHE A 14 -1.27 -25.92 1.87
C PHE A 14 -1.40 -24.82 2.95
N PHE A 15 -0.29 -24.43 3.58
CA PHE A 15 -0.01 -22.98 3.68
C PHE A 15 1.11 -22.58 2.70
N SER A 16 1.41 -23.47 1.75
CA SER A 16 2.42 -23.35 0.71
C SER A 16 2.02 -22.28 -0.30
N GLY A 17 2.76 -21.17 -0.29
CA GLY A 17 2.51 -20.06 -1.20
C GLY A 17 2.90 -20.39 -2.64
N CYS A 18 2.02 -20.04 -3.58
CA CYS A 18 2.42 -19.45 -4.86
C CYS A 18 1.56 -18.19 -5.05
N LEU A 19 2.11 -16.99 -4.97
CA LEU A 19 3.14 -16.37 -5.82
C LEU A 19 2.60 -16.05 -7.22
N ASN A 20 2.06 -14.85 -7.37
CA ASN A 20 2.01 -14.15 -8.65
C ASN A 20 2.02 -12.63 -8.41
N LYS A 21 2.44 -11.85 -9.42
CA LYS A 21 3.21 -10.61 -9.22
C LYS A 21 2.60 -9.45 -8.42
N ARG A 22 1.30 -9.47 -8.14
CA ARG A 22 0.63 -8.41 -7.35
C ARG A 22 0.03 -8.88 -6.02
N GLY A 23 0.14 -10.17 -5.71
CA GLY A 23 0.04 -10.69 -4.35
C GLY A 23 1.42 -10.73 -3.70
N ILE A 24 1.71 -11.80 -2.93
CA ILE A 24 3.08 -12.09 -2.50
C ILE A 24 3.94 -12.24 -3.76
N SER A 25 4.90 -11.32 -3.91
CA SER A 25 5.74 -11.15 -5.09
C SER A 25 7.12 -10.73 -4.62
N ALA A 26 8.16 -11.42 -5.07
CA ALA A 26 9.55 -11.12 -4.70
C ALA A 26 10.15 -9.96 -5.53
N THR A 27 9.38 -9.37 -6.46
CA THR A 27 9.89 -8.43 -7.46
C THR A 27 9.16 -7.08 -7.40
N TYR A 28 9.93 -6.00 -7.40
CA TYR A 28 9.43 -4.62 -7.29
C TYR A 28 8.72 -4.09 -8.55
N TYR A 29 8.90 -4.74 -9.71
CA TYR A 29 8.32 -4.32 -11.00
C TYR A 29 7.43 -5.40 -11.61
N ASN A 30 6.35 -4.96 -12.26
CA ASN A 30 5.40 -5.78 -13.00
C ASN A 30 6.07 -6.57 -14.13
N ASP A 31 5.56 -7.78 -14.41
CA ASP A 31 5.75 -8.39 -15.74
C ASP A 31 4.81 -7.68 -16.69
N CYS A 32 5.34 -6.71 -17.42
CA CYS A 32 4.67 -6.19 -18.60
C CYS A 32 5.07 -7.04 -19.79
N THR A 33 4.13 -7.38 -20.66
CA THR A 33 4.46 -8.01 -21.93
C THR A 33 4.95 -6.93 -22.89
N GLU A 34 6.19 -7.06 -23.33
CA GLU A 34 6.90 -6.09 -24.16
C GLU A 34 7.39 -6.76 -25.43
N TYR A 35 7.04 -6.20 -26.59
CA TYR A 35 7.49 -6.71 -27.89
C TYR A 35 7.52 -5.62 -28.96
N TYR A 36 8.18 -5.90 -30.07
CA TYR A 36 8.14 -5.07 -31.27
C TYR A 36 7.26 -5.74 -32.33
N ASP A 37 6.38 -4.98 -32.97
CA ASP A 37 5.59 -5.51 -34.08
C ASP A 37 6.42 -5.69 -35.36
N ALA A 38 5.83 -6.30 -36.39
CA ALA A 38 6.50 -6.56 -37.67
C ALA A 38 6.91 -5.29 -38.45
N ARG A 39 6.49 -4.09 -38.01
CA ARG A 39 6.92 -2.79 -38.55
C ARG A 39 8.00 -2.13 -37.67
N GLY A 40 8.38 -2.74 -36.56
CA GLY A 40 9.39 -2.25 -35.63
C GLY A 40 8.87 -1.27 -34.57
N TYR A 41 7.55 -1.16 -34.36
CA TYR A 41 7.01 -0.35 -33.27
C TYR A 41 6.97 -1.12 -31.96
N TYR A 42 7.42 -0.48 -30.89
CA TYR A 42 7.42 -1.03 -29.54
C TYR A 42 6.02 -0.97 -28.92
N HIS A 43 5.56 -2.09 -28.39
CA HIS A 43 4.32 -2.22 -27.65
C HIS A 43 4.61 -2.78 -26.26
N LYS A 44 4.04 -2.14 -25.23
CA LYS A 44 4.14 -2.54 -23.84
C LYS A 44 2.75 -2.60 -23.23
N THR A 45 2.31 -3.80 -22.89
CA THR A 45 1.06 -4.02 -22.17
C THR A 45 1.41 -4.48 -20.75
N CYS A 46 1.07 -3.64 -19.78
CA CYS A 46 1.10 -4.01 -18.38
C CYS A 46 -0.34 -4.29 -17.94
N ASP A 47 -0.56 -5.35 -17.17
CA ASP A 47 -1.82 -5.53 -16.44
C ASP A 47 -2.00 -4.39 -15.41
N GLU A 48 -3.19 -4.16 -14.88
CA GLU A 48 -3.45 -3.06 -13.90
C GLU A 48 -2.98 -3.40 -12.48
N ASN A 49 -2.36 -2.44 -11.78
CA ASN A 49 -1.93 -2.65 -10.39
C ASN A 49 -3.13 -2.73 -9.44
N LEU A 50 -3.02 -3.56 -8.38
CA LEU A 50 -4.04 -3.59 -7.32
C LEU A 50 -4.10 -2.28 -6.52
N ILE A 51 -2.96 -1.58 -6.41
CA ILE A 51 -2.82 -0.23 -5.86
C ILE A 51 -1.70 0.45 -6.65
N GLU A 52 -1.95 1.63 -7.21
CA GLU A 52 -0.89 2.42 -7.86
C GLU A 52 -0.05 3.20 -6.83
N PHE A 53 1.23 3.38 -7.15
CA PHE A 53 2.13 4.14 -6.26
C PHE A 53 1.73 5.62 -6.13
N SER A 54 1.05 6.18 -7.14
CA SER A 54 0.42 7.51 -7.08
C SER A 54 -0.51 7.65 -5.88
N ASP A 55 -1.33 6.62 -5.64
CA ASP A 55 -2.46 6.69 -4.72
C ASP A 55 -1.96 6.60 -3.28
N VAL A 56 -0.99 5.71 -3.05
CA VAL A 56 -0.24 5.63 -1.78
C VAL A 56 0.51 6.92 -1.50
N LYS A 57 1.14 7.52 -2.54
CA LYS A 57 1.89 8.78 -2.42
C LYS A 57 0.99 9.97 -2.11
N GLU A 58 -0.21 10.04 -2.68
CA GLU A 58 -1.18 11.10 -2.39
C GLU A 58 -1.79 10.92 -0.99
N GLY A 59 -2.23 9.70 -0.65
CA GLY A 59 -2.76 9.38 0.68
C GLY A 59 -1.76 9.68 1.80
N SER A 60 -0.50 9.26 1.65
CA SER A 60 0.56 9.56 2.61
C SER A 60 0.91 11.05 2.70
N LYS A 61 0.95 11.77 1.56
CA LYS A 61 1.17 13.23 1.55
C LYS A 61 0.03 13.99 2.25
N LYS A 62 -1.22 13.53 2.11
CA LYS A 62 -2.39 14.09 2.81
C LYS A 62 -2.30 13.86 4.32
N ALA A 63 -1.96 12.64 4.75
CA ALA A 63 -1.77 12.31 6.16
C ALA A 63 -0.61 13.11 6.80
N TYR A 64 0.50 13.25 6.09
CA TYR A 64 1.64 14.06 6.52
C TYR A 64 1.25 15.53 6.73
N LYS A 65 0.57 16.15 5.76
CA LYS A 65 0.08 17.54 5.89
C LYS A 65 -0.82 17.73 7.10
N ALA A 66 -1.85 16.88 7.27
CA ALA A 66 -2.76 16.98 8.42
C ALA A 66 -2.03 16.88 9.77
N THR A 67 -0.97 16.07 9.84
CA THR A 67 -0.13 15.96 11.04
C THR A 67 0.69 17.22 11.27
N VAL A 68 1.31 17.79 10.23
CA VAL A 68 2.08 19.04 10.31
C VAL A 68 1.17 20.21 10.70
N ASP A 69 0.02 20.37 10.04
CA ASP A 69 -0.94 21.45 10.31
C ASP A 69 -1.40 21.42 11.78
N TYR A 70 -1.66 20.23 12.34
CA TYR A 70 -2.01 20.04 13.76
C TYR A 70 -0.86 20.41 14.71
N ILE A 71 0.38 20.01 14.40
CA ILE A 71 1.55 20.34 15.22
C ILE A 71 1.81 21.84 15.20
N THR A 72 1.78 22.48 14.04
CA THR A 72 1.97 23.94 13.90
C THR A 72 0.88 24.71 14.66
N PHE A 73 -0.39 24.31 14.54
CA PHE A 73 -1.48 24.89 15.34
C PHE A 73 -1.24 24.74 16.85
N SER A 74 -0.80 23.56 17.31
CA SER A 74 -0.47 23.31 18.72
C SER A 74 0.71 24.16 19.23
N GLU A 75 1.71 24.43 18.40
CA GLU A 75 2.82 25.33 18.73
C GLU A 75 2.42 26.81 18.78
N GLU A 76 1.43 27.23 17.97
CA GLU A 76 0.86 28.58 18.05
C GLU A 76 0.06 28.79 19.33
N VAL A 77 -0.85 27.86 19.66
CA VAL A 77 -1.64 27.89 20.92
C VAL A 77 -0.73 27.95 22.16
N LYS A 78 0.41 27.24 22.14
CA LYS A 78 1.37 27.25 23.26
C LYS A 78 2.14 28.57 23.42
N LYS A 79 2.16 29.44 22.41
CA LYS A 79 2.77 30.78 22.46
C LYS A 79 1.81 31.86 22.95
N GLU A 80 0.51 31.59 22.99
CA GLU A 80 -0.47 32.54 23.53
C GLU A 80 -0.24 32.71 25.05
N PRO A 81 -0.09 33.94 25.57
CA PRO A 81 0.27 34.14 26.97
C PRO A 81 -0.89 33.72 27.88
N VAL A 82 -0.63 32.74 28.76
CA VAL A 82 -1.58 32.30 29.79
C VAL A 82 -2.03 33.52 30.60
N ARG A 83 -3.28 33.94 30.38
CA ARG A 83 -3.86 35.12 31.02
C ARG A 83 -4.01 34.84 32.51
N LYS A 84 -3.02 35.25 33.31
CA LYS A 84 -3.02 35.06 34.76
C LYS A 84 -4.26 35.72 35.35
N VAL A 85 -5.17 34.89 35.87
CA VAL A 85 -6.32 35.36 36.63
C VAL A 85 -5.79 35.85 37.97
N VAL A 86 -5.81 37.17 38.17
CA VAL A 86 -5.49 37.79 39.45
C VAL A 86 -6.79 37.85 40.25
N TRP A 87 -6.78 37.24 41.43
CA TRP A 87 -7.82 37.36 42.45
C TRP A 87 -7.46 38.49 43.42
#